data_AF-A0A1J6IS10-F1
#
_entry.id   AF-A0A1J6IS10-F1
#
_cell.length_a   1.000
_cell.length_b   1.000
_cell.length_c   1.000
_cell.angle_alpha   90.00
_cell.angle_beta   90.00
_cell.angle_gamma   90.00
#
_symmetry.space_group_name_H-M   'P 1'
#
loop_
_entity.id
_entity.type
_entity.pdbx_description
1 polymer ?
#
loop_
_entity_poly.entity_id
_entity_poly.type
_entity_poly.pdbx_seq_one_letter_code
_entity_poly.pdbx_strand_id
1 'polypeptide(L)'
;MNLADYFVMSMNMNRLFQILDRRVLREGSLEQFQKMAELVKSCLQLQGEDRPTMKEVAGELEGLQKLIRNPWSNQHGHEENEDELSDPYTIPINSS
;
A
#
# COMPACT_ATOMS: atom_id res chain seq x y z
N MET A 1 7.43 13.40 19.25
CA MET A 1 6.37 13.31 18.22
C MET A 1 7.07 13.09 16.89
N ASN A 2 7.00 11.87 16.39
CA ASN A 2 7.53 11.53 15.06
C ASN A 2 6.41 11.72 14.00
N LEU A 3 6.73 11.46 12.73
CA LEU A 3 5.78 11.64 11.63
C LEU A 3 4.59 10.66 11.72
N ALA A 4 4.82 9.43 12.18
CA ALA A 4 3.76 8.44 12.37
C ALA A 4 2.78 8.87 13.47
N ASP A 5 3.28 9.34 14.61
CA ASP A 5 2.44 9.87 15.70
C ASP A 5 1.60 11.06 15.21
N TYR A 6 2.22 11.97 14.45
CA TYR A 6 1.54 13.13 13.87
C TYR A 6 0.45 12.74 12.88
N PHE A 7 0.70 11.73 12.04
CA PHE A 7 -0.28 11.18 11.11
C PHE A 7 -1.48 10.59 11.85
N VAL A 8 -1.25 9.70 12.82
CA VAL A 8 -2.32 9.06 13.61
C VAL A 8 -3.14 10.10 14.38
N MET A 9 -2.48 11.09 15.00
CA MET A 9 -3.17 12.20 15.66
C MET A 9 -4.04 12.99 14.68
N SER A 10 -3.51 13.33 13.50
CA SER A 10 -4.23 14.08 12.49
C SER A 10 -5.45 13.31 11.97
N MET A 11 -5.34 11.99 11.80
CA MET A 11 -6.45 11.10 11.46
C MET A 11 -7.54 11.12 12.54
N ASN A 12 -7.16 10.99 13.82
CA ASN A 12 -8.10 11.02 14.95
C ASN A 12 -8.81 12.37 15.10
N MET A 13 -8.19 13.46 14.62
CA MET A 13 -8.78 14.80 14.61
C MET A 13 -9.53 15.14 13.30
N ASN A 14 -9.74 14.17 12.40
CA ASN A 14 -10.34 14.39 11.07
C ASN A 14 -9.60 15.45 10.22
N ARG A 15 -8.27 15.55 10.37
CA ARG A 15 -7.41 16.51 9.66
C ARG A 15 -6.55 15.90 8.56
N LEU A 16 -6.91 14.72 8.04
CA LEU A 16 -6.17 14.05 6.98
C LEU A 16 -5.82 14.99 5.81
N PHE A 17 -6.80 15.72 5.27
CA PHE A 17 -6.60 16.59 4.11
C PHE A 17 -5.76 17.84 4.40
N GLN A 18 -5.53 18.17 5.68
CA GLN A 18 -4.64 19.27 6.05
C GLN A 18 -3.16 18.86 6.03
N ILE A 19 -2.90 17.55 6.12
CA ILE A 19 -1.53 17.00 6.19
C ILE A 19 -1.05 16.40 4.87
N LEU A 20 -1.96 16.17 3.92
CA LEU A 20 -1.60 15.68 2.58
C LEU A 20 -1.00 16.81 1.72
N ASP A 21 0.09 16.51 1.02
CA ASP A 21 0.71 17.41 0.05
C ASP A 21 -0.26 17.69 -1.10
N ARG A 22 -0.26 18.94 -1.61
CA ARG A 22 -1.10 19.33 -2.75
C ARG A 22 -0.89 18.48 -3.99
N ARG A 23 0.31 17.93 -4.20
CA ARG A 23 0.61 16.99 -5.29
C ARG A 23 -0.15 15.69 -5.11
N VAL A 24 -0.14 15.14 -3.90
CA VAL A 24 -0.88 13.92 -3.55
C VAL A 24 -2.38 14.13 -3.76
N LEU A 25 -2.94 15.27 -3.32
CA LEU A 25 -4.37 15.57 -3.50
C LEU A 25 -4.84 15.60 -4.97
N ARG A 26 -3.92 15.67 -5.95
CA ARG A 26 -4.25 15.62 -7.38
C ARG A 26 -4.27 14.20 -7.97
N GLU A 27 -3.81 13.20 -7.20
CA GLU A 27 -3.59 11.83 -7.69
C GLU A 27 -4.74 10.88 -7.38
N GLY A 28 -5.77 11.31 -6.64
CA GLY A 28 -6.85 10.44 -6.21
C GLY A 28 -8.08 11.17 -5.71
N SER A 29 -9.12 10.39 -5.40
CA SER A 29 -10.37 10.88 -4.83
C SER A 29 -10.29 10.96 -3.30
N LEU A 30 -11.19 11.75 -2.70
CA LEU A 30 -11.35 11.86 -1.25
C LEU A 30 -11.52 10.48 -0.59
N GLU A 31 -12.32 9.60 -1.21
CA GLU A 31 -12.60 8.26 -0.72
C GLU A 31 -11.34 7.37 -0.74
N GLN A 32 -10.55 7.46 -1.81
CA GLN A 32 -9.30 6.72 -1.94
C GLN A 32 -8.30 7.15 -0.87
N PHE A 33 -8.15 8.45 -0.64
CA PHE A 33 -7.29 8.96 0.42
C PHE A 33 -7.77 8.51 1.81
N GLN A 34 -9.08 8.57 2.07
CA GLN A 34 -9.62 8.13 3.36
C GLN A 34 -9.33 6.65 3.60
N LYS A 35 -9.62 5.77 2.64
CA LYS A 35 -9.38 4.33 2.79
C LYS A 35 -7.89 4.01 2.94
N MET A 36 -7.03 4.63 2.12
CA MET A 36 -5.58 4.49 2.24
C MET A 36 -5.10 4.95 3.62
N ALA A 37 -5.62 6.06 4.12
CA ALA A 37 -5.21 6.60 5.40
C ALA A 37 -5.66 5.75 6.59
N GLU A 38 -6.84 5.12 6.52
CA GLU A 38 -7.26 4.13 7.53
C GLU A 38 -6.33 2.91 7.54
N LEU A 39 -5.90 2.42 6.37
CA LEU A 39 -4.92 1.35 6.28
C LEU A 39 -3.56 1.76 6.86
N VAL A 40 -3.06 2.97 6.56
CA VAL A 40 -1.82 3.47 7.16
C VAL A 40 -1.97 3.60 8.67
N LYS A 41 -3.12 4.06 9.17
CA LYS A 41 -3.40 4.18 10.59
C LYS A 41 -3.38 2.81 11.30
N SER A 42 -3.95 1.76 10.70
CA SER A 42 -3.91 0.41 11.27
C SER A 42 -2.49 -0.18 11.28
N CYS A 43 -1.70 0.07 10.23
CA CYS A 43 -0.28 -0.30 10.19
C CYS A 43 0.57 0.38 11.28
N LEU A 44 0.20 1.59 11.68
CA LEU A 44 0.91 2.41 12.67
C LEU A 44 0.44 2.19 14.11
N GLN A 45 -0.36 1.15 14.38
CA GLN A 45 -0.79 0.84 15.76
C GLN A 45 0.40 0.58 16.68
N LEU A 46 0.28 1.06 17.92
CA LEU A 46 1.35 0.97 18.91
C LEU A 46 1.64 -0.49 19.27
N GLN A 47 0.58 -1.26 19.56
CA GLN A 47 0.68 -2.70 19.82
C GLN A 47 0.83 -3.46 18.52
N GLY A 48 1.76 -4.41 18.50
CA GLY A 48 2.03 -5.22 17.31
C GLY A 48 0.86 -6.12 16.92
N GLU A 49 0.09 -6.60 17.90
CA GLU A 49 -1.10 -7.43 17.70
C GLU A 49 -2.28 -6.71 17.02
N ASP A 50 -2.34 -5.38 17.15
CA ASP A 50 -3.36 -4.56 16.50
C ASP A 50 -2.99 -4.19 15.06
N ARG A 51 -1.76 -4.51 14.62
CA ARG A 51 -1.31 -4.23 13.26
C ARG A 51 -1.82 -5.32 12.32
N PRO A 52 -2.29 -4.95 11.12
CA PRO A 52 -2.65 -5.93 10.11
C PRO A 52 -1.42 -6.74 9.69
N THR A 53 -1.67 -7.99 9.30
CA THR A 53 -0.69 -8.82 8.62
C THR A 53 -0.37 -8.26 7.24
N MET A 54 0.83 -8.52 6.71
CA MET A 54 1.16 -8.10 5.34
C MET A 54 0.22 -8.71 4.28
N LYS A 55 -0.39 -9.86 4.56
CA LYS A 55 -1.42 -10.46 3.71
C LYS A 55 -2.68 -9.59 3.64
N GLU A 56 -3.14 -9.09 4.78
CA GLU A 56 -4.29 -8.17 4.85
C GLU A 56 -3.95 -6.83 4.20
N VAL A 57 -2.75 -6.28 4.46
CA VAL A 57 -2.28 -5.05 3.83
C VAL A 57 -2.26 -5.19 2.30
N ALA A 58 -1.74 -6.31 1.78
CA ALA A 58 -1.73 -6.57 0.34
C ALA A 58 -3.15 -6.64 -0.24
N GLY A 59 -4.08 -7.32 0.44
CA GLY A 59 -5.48 -7.42 0.01
C GLY A 59 -6.20 -6.07 -0.03
N GLU A 60 -6.01 -5.24 1.01
CA GLU A 60 -6.58 -3.88 1.07
C GLU A 60 -6.01 -2.99 -0.05
N LEU A 61 -4.71 -3.05 -0.30
CA LEU A 61 -4.07 -2.32 -1.40
C LEU A 61 -4.56 -2.79 -2.77
N GLU A 62 -4.76 -4.09 -2.98
CA GLU A 62 -5.34 -4.62 -4.22
C GLU A 62 -6.76 -4.10 -4.44
N GLY A 63 -7.57 -4.06 -3.37
CA GLY A 63 -8.90 -3.45 -3.38
C GLY A 63 -8.86 -1.97 -3.76
N LEU A 64 -7.91 -1.21 -3.20
CA LEU A 64 -7.73 0.21 -3.52
C LEU A 64 -7.30 0.44 -4.97
N GLN A 65 -6.43 -0.41 -5.51
CA GLN A 65 -6.03 -0.35 -6.92
C GLN A 65 -7.20 -0.60 -7.86
N LYS A 66 -8.09 -1.55 -7.53
CA LYS A 66 -9.31 -1.82 -8.31
C LYS A 66 -10.26 -0.62 -8.32
N LEU A 67 -10.32 0.17 -7.25
CA LEU A 67 -11.10 1.42 -7.20
C LEU A 67 -10.50 2.55 -8.04
N ILE A 68 -9.19 2.56 -8.26
CA ILE A 68 -8.49 3.53 -9.11
C ILE A 68 -8.66 3.16 -10.60
N ARG A 69 -8.78 1.87 -10.89
CA ARG A 69 -8.86 1.33 -12.25
C ARG A 69 -10.29 1.46 -12.80
N ASN A 70 -10.55 2.59 -13.43
CA ASN A 70 -11.54 2.77 -14.50
C ASN A 70 -11.76 1.46 -15.33
N PRO A 71 -13.00 1.08 -15.69
CA PRO A 71 -13.31 -0.07 -16.55
C PRO A 71 -12.48 -0.19 -17.85
N TRP A 72 -11.90 0.91 -18.34
CA TRP A 72 -11.12 1.00 -19.56
C TRP A 72 -9.61 0.81 -19.39
N SER A 73 -9.10 0.69 -18.17
CA SER A 73 -7.66 0.53 -17.94
C SER A 73 -7.18 -0.91 -18.04
N ASN A 74 -7.93 -1.79 -18.72
CA ASN A 74 -7.70 -3.23 -18.81
C ASN A 74 -6.79 -3.63 -19.97
N GLN A 75 -5.49 -3.34 -19.89
CA GLN A 75 -4.47 -4.07 -20.67
C GLN A 75 -3.17 -4.15 -19.87
N HIS A 76 -3.04 -5.23 -19.09
CA HIS A 76 -1.88 -6.13 -19.07
C HIS A 76 -2.29 -7.26 -18.14
N GLY A 77 -2.53 -8.43 -18.75
CA GLY A 77 -2.93 -9.65 -18.07
C GLY A 77 -1.81 -10.13 -17.17
N HIS A 78 -2.19 -10.53 -15.95
CA HIS A 78 -1.38 -11.41 -15.15
C HIS A 78 -1.81 -12.83 -15.53
N GLU A 79 -1.14 -13.39 -16.53
CA GLU A 79 -1.19 -14.83 -16.77
C GLU A 79 -0.39 -15.49 -15.66
N GLU A 80 -1.06 -16.31 -14.86
CA GLU A 80 -0.45 -17.19 -13.86
C GLU A 80 0.45 -18.19 -14.61
N ASN A 81 1.76 -17.99 -14.53
CA ASN A 81 2.74 -19.06 -14.75
C ASN A 81 3.49 -19.28 -13.44
N GLU A 82 3.31 -20.47 -12.89
CA GLU A 82 4.18 -21.06 -11.88
C GLU A 82 5.54 -21.33 -12.55
N ASP A 83 6.48 -20.40 -12.46
CA ASP A 83 7.87 -20.66 -12.87
C ASP A 83 8.85 -20.04 -11.88
N GLU A 84 9.92 -20.79 -11.66
CA GLU A 84 10.80 -20.78 -10.50
C GLU A 84 11.42 -19.42 -10.13
N LEU A 85 11.53 -19.22 -8.81
CA LEU A 85 12.30 -18.16 -8.17
C LEU A 85 13.78 -18.25 -8.60
N SER A 86 14.18 -17.44 -9.58
CA SER A 86 15.58 -17.24 -9.92
C SER A 86 16.23 -16.35 -8.85
N ASP A 87 16.95 -16.98 -7.93
CA ASP A 87 17.77 -16.30 -6.93
C ASP A 87 18.91 -15.53 -7.62
N PRO A 88 18.93 -14.18 -7.55
CA PRO A 88 19.95 -13.37 -8.20
C PRO A 88 21.36 -13.54 -7.62
N TYR A 89 21.52 -14.32 -6.54
CA TYR A 89 22.81 -14.57 -5.89
C TYR A 89 23.48 -15.89 -6.31
N THR A 90 22.91 -16.68 -7.22
CA THR A 90 23.58 -17.90 -7.70
C THR A 90 24.68 -17.55 -8.70
N ILE A 91 25.94 -17.60 -8.25
CA ILE A 91 27.13 -17.50 -9.12
C ILE A 91 27.32 -18.87 -9.81
N PRO A 92 27.32 -18.96 -11.15
CA PRO A 92 27.54 -20.23 -11.84
C PRO A 92 28.98 -20.71 -11.61
N ILE A 93 29.11 -21.91 -11.04
CA ILE A 93 30.37 -22.62 -10.84
C ILE A 93 30.78 -23.25 -12.18
N ASN A 94 31.66 -22.59 -12.93
CA ASN A 94 32.22 -23.18 -14.14
C ASN A 94 33.21 -24.27 -13.73
N SER A 95 32.79 -25.53 -13.85
CA SER A 95 33.63 -26.71 -13.59
C SER A 95 34.35 -27.10 -14.88
N SER A 96 35.69 -26.99 -14.84
CA SER A 96 36.75 -27.43 -15.77
C SER A 96 36.47 -27.57 -17.28
#